data_AF-A0A409V6V2-F1
#
_entry.id   AF-A0A409V6V2-F1
#
_cell.length_a   1.000
_cell.length_b   1.000
_cell.length_c   1.000
_cell.angle_alpha   90.00
_cell.angle_beta   90.00
_cell.angle_gamma   90.00
#
_symmetry.space_group_name_H-M   'P 1'
#
loop_
_entity.id
_entity.type
_entity.pdbx_description
1 polymer ?
#
loop_
_entity_poly.entity_id
_entity_poly.type
_entity_poly.pdbx_seq_one_letter_code
_entity_poly.pdbx_strand_id
1 'polypeptide(L)'
;LRKEDYIIKDQKDATLGRVPGTVNGQQFLVQNCENCNIYVFDHSAAINIDDCVNCNFFLGPIKSSVFIRDCKNCKFILSCQQFRTRDCNKIDIFLCCNTQPIIEASSGMRFGCYQYFYPELAGISLCYICNDIYCH
;
A
#
# COMPACT_ATOMS: atom_id res chain seq x y z
N LEU A 1 18.94 -12.26 2.38
CA LEU A 1 18.02 -11.14 2.12
C LEU A 1 18.42 -9.99 3.03
N ARG A 2 18.60 -8.76 2.51
CA ARG A 2 19.09 -7.63 3.32
C ARG A 2 17.93 -6.92 3.97
N LYS A 3 18.12 -6.45 5.20
CA LYS A 3 17.08 -5.75 5.96
C LYS A 3 16.60 -4.47 5.25
N GLU A 4 17.51 -3.78 4.55
CA GLU A 4 17.17 -2.57 3.80
C GLU A 4 16.15 -2.82 2.68
N ASP A 5 16.08 -4.05 2.14
CA ASP A 5 15.18 -4.39 1.06
C ASP A 5 13.70 -4.35 1.51
N TYR A 6 13.42 -4.36 2.82
CA TYR A 6 12.07 -4.44 3.41
C TYR A 6 11.64 -3.21 4.21
N ILE A 7 12.52 -2.21 4.32
CA ILE A 7 12.30 -1.04 5.14
C ILE A 7 12.65 0.21 4.34
N ILE A 8 11.72 1.17 4.32
CA ILE A 8 11.97 2.55 3.90
C ILE A 8 11.67 3.43 5.11
N LYS A 9 12.66 4.16 5.60
CA LYS A 9 12.46 5.04 6.74
C LYS A 9 13.26 6.32 6.64
N ASP A 10 12.80 7.36 7.32
CA ASP A 10 13.54 8.62 7.50
C ASP A 10 13.91 9.26 6.15
N GLN A 11 12.99 9.21 5.19
CA GLN A 11 13.19 9.74 3.83
C GLN A 11 12.49 11.08 3.65
N LYS A 12 13.10 11.97 2.88
CA LYS A 12 12.52 13.27 2.54
C LYS A 12 12.82 13.64 1.10
N ASP A 13 11.83 14.19 0.40
CA ASP A 13 11.94 14.71 -0.97
C ASP A 13 12.54 13.67 -1.95
N ALA A 14 12.13 12.41 -1.82
CA ALA A 14 12.75 11.27 -2.50
C ALA A 14 11.75 10.40 -3.26
N THR A 15 12.22 9.77 -4.33
CA THR A 15 11.50 8.71 -5.03
C THR A 15 12.20 7.39 -4.79
N LEU A 16 11.51 6.45 -4.15
CA LEU A 16 12.04 5.16 -3.75
C LEU A 16 11.17 4.04 -4.32
N GLY A 17 11.76 2.86 -4.51
CA GLY A 17 10.97 1.71 -4.89
C GLY A 17 11.65 0.37 -4.70
N ARG A 18 10.87 -0.67 -4.93
CA ARG A 18 11.30 -2.06 -4.98
C ARG A 18 10.82 -2.66 -6.28
N VAL A 19 11.74 -3.30 -7.00
CA VAL A 19 11.47 -3.98 -8.25
C VAL A 19 10.97 -5.41 -7.97
N PRO A 20 10.29 -6.06 -8.93
CA PRO A 20 9.83 -7.44 -8.77
C PRO A 20 10.92 -8.39 -8.27
N GLY A 21 10.58 -9.26 -7.32
CA GLY A 21 11.49 -10.24 -6.71
C GLY A 21 12.35 -9.69 -5.56
N THR A 22 12.31 -8.38 -5.27
CA THR A 22 13.09 -7.77 -4.17
C THR A 22 12.40 -7.99 -2.81
N VAL A 23 11.07 -7.83 -2.74
CA VAL A 23 10.30 -8.00 -1.50
C VAL A 23 9.93 -9.47 -1.31
N ASN A 24 9.59 -10.17 -2.39
CA ASN A 24 9.35 -11.61 -2.45
C ASN A 24 8.49 -12.15 -1.29
N GLY A 25 7.34 -11.51 -1.06
CA GLY A 25 6.36 -11.95 -0.07
C GLY A 25 6.75 -11.70 1.39
N GLN A 26 7.82 -10.95 1.66
CA GLN A 26 8.17 -10.53 3.02
C GLN A 26 7.28 -9.40 3.53
N GLN A 27 7.34 -9.13 4.84
CA GLN A 27 6.72 -7.95 5.43
C GLN A 27 7.50 -6.70 5.04
N PHE A 28 6.78 -5.62 4.74
CA PHE A 28 7.36 -4.33 4.37
C PHE A 28 6.98 -3.24 5.38
N LEU A 29 7.92 -2.35 5.68
CA LEU A 29 7.71 -1.20 6.57
C LEU A 29 8.08 0.09 5.86
N VAL A 30 7.17 1.07 5.91
CA VAL A 30 7.48 2.46 5.62
C VAL A 30 7.23 3.30 6.85
N GLN A 31 8.20 4.13 7.25
CA GLN A 31 8.07 4.96 8.45
C GLN A 31 8.71 6.33 8.29
N ASN A 32 8.09 7.37 8.84
CA ASN A 32 8.69 8.71 8.95
C ASN A 32 9.23 9.23 7.61
N CYS A 33 8.36 9.28 6.59
CA CYS A 33 8.70 9.76 5.25
C CYS A 33 7.90 11.02 4.89
N GLU A 34 8.56 12.02 4.30
CA GLU A 34 7.94 13.30 3.94
C GLU A 34 8.17 13.62 2.45
N ASN A 35 7.14 14.08 1.74
CA ASN A 35 7.22 14.45 0.32
C ASN A 35 7.84 13.35 -0.57
N CYS A 36 7.54 12.07 -0.29
CA CYS A 36 8.14 10.96 -1.01
C CYS A 36 7.18 10.30 -2.00
N ASN A 37 7.72 9.74 -3.08
CA ASN A 37 7.02 8.81 -3.95
C ASN A 37 7.58 7.41 -3.74
N ILE A 38 6.76 6.46 -3.31
CA ILE A 38 7.20 5.12 -2.89
C ILE A 38 6.46 4.06 -3.70
N TYR A 39 7.21 3.29 -4.49
CA TYR A 39 6.65 2.31 -5.43
C TYR A 39 7.17 0.89 -5.13
N VAL A 40 6.30 0.01 -4.63
CA VAL A 40 6.62 -1.39 -4.36
C VAL A 40 5.99 -2.26 -5.45
N PHE A 41 6.75 -2.56 -6.51
CA PHE A 41 6.31 -3.42 -7.63
C PHE A 41 6.57 -4.89 -7.33
N ASP A 42 6.14 -5.36 -6.15
CA ASP A 42 6.28 -6.76 -5.75
C ASP A 42 5.19 -7.14 -4.75
N HIS A 43 4.98 -8.44 -4.59
CA HIS A 43 4.07 -8.96 -3.58
C HIS A 43 4.69 -8.92 -2.19
N SER A 44 3.85 -8.66 -1.19
CA SER A 44 4.26 -8.58 0.22
C SER A 44 3.34 -9.44 1.10
N ALA A 45 3.84 -9.92 2.24
CA ALA A 45 2.99 -10.57 3.23
C ALA A 45 2.02 -9.55 3.84
N ALA A 46 2.58 -8.49 4.44
CA ALA A 46 1.87 -7.39 5.07
C ALA A 46 2.68 -6.10 4.93
N ILE A 47 2.02 -4.94 4.97
CA ILE A 47 2.68 -3.63 4.92
C ILE A 47 2.19 -2.74 6.06
N ASN A 48 3.13 -2.17 6.82
CA ASN A 48 2.87 -1.11 7.78
C ASN A 48 3.41 0.23 7.26
N ILE A 49 2.62 1.28 7.38
CA ILE A 49 2.97 2.63 6.93
C ILE A 49 2.66 3.61 8.06
N ASP A 50 3.71 4.21 8.61
CA ASP A 50 3.65 5.01 9.83
C ASP A 50 4.23 6.40 9.59
N ASP A 51 3.62 7.43 10.18
CA ASP A 51 4.19 8.79 10.25
C ASP A 51 4.59 9.39 8.89
N CYS A 52 3.84 9.10 7.82
CA CYS A 52 4.15 9.59 6.48
C CYS A 52 3.31 10.81 6.10
N VAL A 53 3.94 11.84 5.53
CA VAL A 53 3.31 13.11 5.18
C VAL A 53 3.57 13.47 3.73
N ASN A 54 2.54 13.91 2.99
CA ASN A 54 2.65 14.33 1.59
C ASN A 54 3.25 13.26 0.66
N CYS A 55 2.97 11.99 0.91
CA CYS A 55 3.58 10.88 0.17
C CYS A 55 2.61 10.22 -0.82
N ASN A 56 3.13 9.75 -1.94
CA ASN A 56 2.39 8.96 -2.92
C ASN A 56 2.90 7.51 -2.89
N PHE A 57 1.99 6.55 -2.90
CA PHE A 57 2.29 5.14 -2.76
C PHE A 57 1.65 4.32 -3.88
N PHE A 58 2.46 3.46 -4.48
CA PHE A 58 1.98 2.28 -5.20
C PHE A 58 2.46 1.05 -4.46
N LEU A 59 1.56 0.15 -4.11
CA LEU A 59 1.88 -1.10 -3.46
C LEU A 59 1.31 -2.25 -4.30
N GLY A 60 2.16 -3.21 -4.66
CA GLY A 60 1.77 -4.46 -5.28
C GLY A 60 0.83 -5.29 -4.39
N PRO A 61 0.45 -6.51 -4.82
CA PRO A 61 -0.48 -7.35 -4.07
C PRO A 61 0.02 -7.68 -2.65
N ILE A 62 -0.83 -7.48 -1.65
CA ILE A 62 -0.51 -7.72 -0.24
C ILE A 62 -1.37 -8.88 0.26
N LYS A 63 -0.71 -9.97 0.63
CA LYS A 63 -1.39 -11.23 0.93
C LYS A 63 -2.34 -11.12 2.13
N SER A 64 -1.93 -10.44 3.19
CA SER A 64 -2.73 -10.27 4.39
C SER A 64 -3.18 -8.82 4.55
N SER A 65 -2.47 -8.01 5.31
CA SER A 65 -2.96 -6.74 5.80
C SER A 65 -2.11 -5.55 5.39
N VAL A 66 -2.78 -4.42 5.23
CA VAL A 66 -2.17 -3.10 5.23
C VAL A 66 -2.65 -2.33 6.45
N PHE A 67 -1.72 -1.76 7.19
CA PHE A 67 -2.03 -0.86 8.30
C PHE A 67 -1.34 0.48 8.11
N ILE A 68 -2.14 1.54 7.94
CA ILE A 68 -1.68 2.92 7.78
C ILE A 68 -1.98 3.69 9.06
N ARG A 69 -0.96 4.29 9.68
CA ARG A 69 -1.06 5.00 10.95
C ARG A 69 -0.42 6.39 10.85
N ASP A 70 -1.05 7.37 11.49
CA ASP A 70 -0.48 8.71 11.66
C ASP A 70 -0.06 9.40 10.35
N CYS A 71 -0.70 9.04 9.23
CA CYS A 71 -0.37 9.54 7.90
C CYS A 71 -1.23 10.76 7.51
N LYS A 72 -0.64 11.71 6.77
CA LYS A 72 -1.32 12.96 6.40
C LYS A 72 -1.07 13.36 4.94
N ASN A 73 -2.13 13.73 4.24
CA ASN A 73 -2.05 14.19 2.84
C ASN A 73 -1.35 13.19 1.91
N CYS A 74 -1.68 11.91 2.04
CA CYS A 74 -1.06 10.83 1.28
C CYS A 74 -2.03 10.21 0.29
N LYS A 75 -1.48 9.64 -0.80
CA LYS A 75 -2.24 8.94 -1.83
C LYS A 75 -1.75 7.52 -1.99
N PHE A 76 -2.66 6.57 -2.12
CA PHE A 76 -2.35 5.15 -2.18
C PHE A 76 -3.06 4.48 -3.36
N ILE A 77 -2.34 3.60 -4.04
CA ILE A 77 -2.90 2.60 -4.94
C ILE A 77 -2.42 1.25 -4.41
N LEU A 78 -3.35 0.39 -3.96
CA LEU A 78 -2.97 -0.90 -3.36
C LEU A 78 -4.07 -1.95 -3.44
N SER A 79 -3.65 -3.20 -3.30
CA SER A 79 -4.54 -4.36 -3.20
C SER A 79 -4.14 -5.23 -2.01
N CYS A 80 -5.11 -5.63 -1.18
CA CYS A 80 -4.85 -6.40 0.03
C CYS A 80 -6.03 -7.27 0.47
N GLN A 81 -5.82 -8.24 1.37
CA GLN A 81 -6.94 -8.95 1.99
C GLN A 81 -7.65 -8.08 3.04
N GLN A 82 -6.90 -7.40 3.90
CA GLN A 82 -7.42 -6.56 4.99
C GLN A 82 -6.82 -5.16 4.96
N PHE A 83 -7.68 -4.15 5.01
CA PHE A 83 -7.27 -2.74 5.03
C PHE A 83 -7.65 -2.09 6.35
N ARG A 84 -6.66 -1.48 7.04
CA ARG A 84 -6.88 -0.71 8.27
C ARG A 84 -6.19 0.65 8.22
N THR A 85 -6.86 1.68 8.73
CA THR A 85 -6.23 2.97 9.06
C THR A 85 -6.49 3.38 10.50
N ARG A 86 -5.57 4.13 11.08
CA ARG A 86 -5.76 4.81 12.36
C ARG A 86 -5.09 6.19 12.33
N ASP A 87 -5.72 7.19 12.94
CA ASP A 87 -5.13 8.53 13.13
C ASP A 87 -4.67 9.22 11.83
N CYS A 88 -5.35 8.97 10.72
CA CYS A 88 -4.99 9.51 9.40
C CYS A 88 -5.82 10.74 9.00
N ASN A 89 -5.23 11.63 8.19
CA ASN A 89 -5.93 12.82 7.68
C ASN A 89 -5.67 13.06 6.18
N LYS A 90 -6.73 13.36 5.42
CA LYS A 90 -6.64 13.67 3.97
C LYS A 90 -5.93 12.57 3.19
N ILE A 91 -6.54 11.40 3.12
CA ILE A 91 -5.97 10.24 2.43
C ILE A 91 -6.83 9.86 1.23
N ASP A 92 -6.20 9.70 0.07
CA ASP A 92 -6.85 9.20 -1.15
C ASP A 92 -6.39 7.79 -1.42
N ILE A 93 -7.31 6.86 -1.67
CA ILE A 93 -6.99 5.43 -1.81
C ILE A 93 -7.73 4.84 -3.00
N PHE A 94 -7.00 4.29 -3.95
CA PHE A 94 -7.52 3.35 -4.93
C PHE A 94 -7.31 1.92 -4.41
N LEU A 95 -8.38 1.30 -3.96
CA LEU A 95 -8.36 0.08 -3.15
C LEU A 95 -9.02 -1.09 -3.88
N CYS A 96 -8.39 -2.25 -3.79
CA CYS A 96 -9.03 -3.55 -3.97
C CYS A 96 -8.83 -4.35 -2.68
N CYS A 97 -9.91 -4.66 -1.98
CA CYS A 97 -9.87 -5.28 -0.66
C CYS A 97 -10.90 -6.39 -0.54
N ASN A 98 -10.49 -7.56 -0.04
CA ASN A 98 -11.36 -8.73 0.09
C ASN A 98 -12.33 -8.63 1.28
N THR A 99 -11.99 -7.84 2.30
CA THR A 99 -12.84 -7.61 3.46
C THR A 99 -13.31 -6.15 3.53
N GLN A 100 -14.27 -5.88 4.41
CA GLN A 100 -14.67 -4.50 4.71
C GLN A 100 -13.47 -3.69 5.25
N PRO A 101 -13.13 -2.54 4.63
CA PRO A 101 -12.07 -1.65 5.14
C PRO A 101 -12.41 -1.08 6.52
N ILE A 102 -11.42 -0.99 7.41
CA ILE A 102 -11.57 -0.44 8.77
C ILE A 102 -10.89 0.92 8.85
N ILE A 103 -11.63 1.94 9.27
CA ILE A 103 -11.15 3.33 9.43
C ILE A 103 -11.39 3.75 10.88
N GLU A 104 -10.32 4.08 11.60
CA GLU A 104 -10.38 4.46 13.01
C GLU A 104 -9.76 5.85 13.20
N ALA A 105 -10.41 6.72 13.99
CA ALA A 105 -9.90 8.06 14.35
C ALA A 105 -9.34 8.90 13.17
N SER A 106 -9.87 8.70 11.96
CA SER A 106 -9.34 9.29 10.73
C SER A 106 -10.37 10.21 10.07
N SER A 107 -9.90 11.23 9.32
CA SER A 107 -10.75 12.23 8.68
C SER A 107 -10.30 12.59 7.27
N GLY A 108 -11.24 12.94 6.39
CA GLY A 108 -10.92 13.28 4.99
C GLY A 108 -10.41 12.09 4.17
N MET A 109 -10.94 10.89 4.43
CA MET A 109 -10.62 9.67 3.68
C MET A 109 -11.47 9.62 2.41
N ARG A 110 -10.84 9.36 1.25
CA ARG A 110 -11.52 9.18 -0.05
C ARG A 110 -11.10 7.87 -0.67
N PHE A 111 -12.07 7.12 -1.20
CA PHE A 111 -11.85 5.80 -1.79
C PHE A 111 -12.31 5.75 -3.24
N GLY A 112 -11.55 5.06 -4.08
CA GLY A 112 -11.89 4.68 -5.45
C GLY A 112 -11.49 3.23 -5.72
N CYS A 113 -11.96 2.67 -6.83
CA CYS A 113 -11.61 1.30 -7.22
C CYS A 113 -10.15 1.23 -7.70
N TYR A 114 -9.42 0.18 -7.33
CA TYR A 114 -8.08 -0.09 -7.86
C TYR A 114 -8.05 -0.08 -9.39
N GLN A 115 -7.14 0.71 -9.97
CA GLN A 115 -6.95 0.83 -11.42
C GLN A 115 -5.45 0.92 -11.73
N TYR A 116 -4.78 -0.21 -11.85
CA TYR A 116 -3.36 -0.24 -12.23
C TYR A 116 -2.99 -1.59 -12.87
N PHE A 117 -2.00 -1.57 -13.76
CA PHE A 117 -1.49 -2.76 -14.43
C PHE A 117 0.03 -2.64 -14.66
N TYR A 118 0.74 -3.75 -14.46
CA TYR A 118 2.13 -3.95 -14.89
C TYR A 118 2.35 -5.44 -15.22
N PRO A 119 3.27 -5.81 -16.14
CA PRO A 119 3.36 -7.17 -16.67
C PRO A 119 3.49 -8.27 -15.62
N GLU A 120 4.30 -8.04 -14.59
CA GLU A 120 4.57 -8.99 -13.51
C GLU A 120 3.36 -9.20 -12.58
N LEU A 121 2.38 -8.30 -12.60
CA LEU A 121 1.11 -8.44 -11.88
C LEU A 121 0.27 -9.61 -12.43
N ALA A 122 0.34 -9.88 -13.73
CA ALA A 122 -0.45 -10.94 -14.37
C ALA A 122 0.03 -12.35 -13.98
N GLY A 123 1.32 -12.51 -13.62
CA GLY A 123 1.89 -13.77 -13.16
C GLY A 123 1.58 -14.09 -11.69
N ILE A 124 1.30 -13.06 -10.89
CA ILE A 124 0.81 -13.20 -9.51
C ILE A 124 -0.70 -13.38 -9.62
N SER A 125 -1.13 -14.64 -9.77
CA SER A 125 -2.52 -15.04 -10.03
C SER A 125 -3.54 -14.08 -9.39
N LEU A 126 -4.23 -13.32 -10.25
CA LEU A 126 -5.39 -12.48 -9.93
C LEU A 126 -6.55 -13.29 -9.30
N CYS A 127 -6.42 -14.62 -9.18
CA CYS A 127 -7.44 -15.55 -8.67
C CYS A 127 -7.94 -15.28 -7.25
N TYR A 128 -7.21 -14.56 -6.40
CA TYR A 128 -7.63 -14.35 -5.00
C TYR A 128 -8.26 -12.99 -4.71
N ILE A 129 -8.22 -12.03 -5.63
CA ILE A 129 -8.58 -10.64 -5.30
C ILE A 129 -9.82 -10.16 -6.09
N CYS A 130 -10.16 -10.79 -7.21
CA CYS A 130 -11.25 -10.31 -8.09
C CYS A 130 -12.27 -11.38 -8.55
N ASN A 131 -12.47 -12.48 -7.82
CA ASN A 131 -13.54 -13.41 -8.19
C ASN A 131 -14.97 -12.92 -7.85
N ASP A 132 -15.13 -11.81 -7.12
CA ASP A 132 -16.46 -11.32 -6.69
C ASP A 132 -16.72 -9.81 -6.89
N ILE A 133 -15.91 -9.08 -7.68
CA ILE A 133 -16.27 -7.69 -8.01
C ILE A 133 -17.18 -7.70 -9.24
N TYR A 134 -18.47 -7.91 -8.97
CA TYR A 134 -19.55 -7.37 -9.80
C TYR A 134 -19.39 -5.86 -9.87
N CYS A 135 -18.69 -5.36 -10.91
CA CYS A 135 -18.91 -4.02 -11.41
C CYS A 135 -20.17 -4.07 -12.30
N HIS A 136 -21.32 -3.71 -11.70
CA HIS A 136 -22.47 -3.18 -12.42
C HIS A 136 -22.46 -1.65 -12.32
#